data_AF-A0A7T4A2E4-F1
#
_entry.id   AF-A0A7T4A2E4-F1
#
_cell.length_a   1.000
_cell.length_b   1.000
_cell.length_c   1.000
_cell.angle_alpha   90.00
_cell.angle_beta   90.00
_cell.angle_gamma   90.00
#
_symmetry.space_group_name_H-M   'P 1'
#
loop_
_entity.id
_entity.type
_entity.pdbx_description
1 polymer ?
#
loop_
_entity_poly.entity_id
_entity_poly.type
_entity_poly.pdbx_seq_one_letter_code
_entity_poly.pdbx_strand_id
1 'polypeptide(L)'
;MALLHACAFLHRRGEVEALAVTVDHGLQAESAEVAATVAGTAESWGVPARIVAVTVTPGADGIEAAARDARYAALETARTAHDADWILTAHTRSDQAETVLLGLLRGSGTRSLAGMAVRSGHVLRPLLDIDRAATEAACRAQGIAVWDDPMNADAAFARVRVRSLLGTLEAELGQPVTDNLARTAELCRADADFLDAAAADVLAEIRGASEIPLDRLGDHPDAILSRVLRGWLLSLGVPAQSFGSTRIRDLMALIREDAGAGRVGRLSFPGDTEVVVSRGTVRFGFAAKHPDS
;
A
#
# COMPACT_ATOMS: atom_id res chain seq x y z
N MET A 1 -10.65 16.11 -9.44
CA MET A 1 -11.89 16.79 -9.86
C MET A 1 -13.04 15.83 -10.17
N ALA A 2 -12.91 14.84 -11.06
CA ALA A 2 -14.01 13.91 -11.39
C ALA A 2 -14.65 13.24 -10.16
N LEU A 3 -13.83 12.68 -9.25
CA LEU A 3 -14.31 12.10 -7.99
C LEU A 3 -15.07 13.12 -7.14
N LEU A 4 -14.50 14.31 -6.93
CA LEU A 4 -15.13 15.38 -6.16
C LEU A 4 -16.49 15.77 -6.74
N HIS A 5 -16.59 15.88 -8.06
CA HIS A 5 -17.85 16.23 -8.73
C HIS A 5 -18.92 15.14 -8.52
N ALA A 6 -18.54 13.86 -8.63
CA ALA A 6 -19.44 12.74 -8.34
C ALA A 6 -19.91 12.75 -6.87
N CYS A 7 -18.99 12.95 -5.92
CA CYS A 7 -19.35 13.08 -4.50
C CYS A 7 -20.27 14.28 -4.25
N ALA A 8 -20.01 15.43 -4.89
CA ALA A 8 -20.84 16.62 -4.76
C ALA A 8 -22.26 16.38 -5.26
N PHE A 9 -22.42 15.65 -6.38
CA PHE A 9 -23.72 15.26 -6.89
C PHE A 9 -24.51 14.42 -5.86
N LEU A 10 -23.88 13.40 -5.27
CA LEU A 10 -24.51 12.55 -4.25
C LEU A 10 -24.78 13.32 -2.95
N HIS A 11 -23.87 14.23 -2.58
CA HIS A 11 -24.00 15.05 -1.38
C HIS A 11 -25.21 15.97 -1.43
N ARG A 12 -25.40 16.69 -2.54
CA ARG A 12 -26.57 17.56 -2.75
C ARG A 12 -27.90 16.79 -2.78
N ARG A 13 -27.85 15.48 -3.06
CA ARG A 13 -29.03 14.59 -3.04
C ARG A 13 -29.31 14.02 -1.65
N GLY A 14 -28.45 14.30 -0.67
CA GLY A 14 -28.56 13.74 0.69
C GLY A 14 -28.24 12.25 0.77
N GLU A 15 -27.62 11.67 -0.26
CA GLU A 15 -27.25 10.26 -0.28
C GLU A 15 -25.94 9.98 0.47
N VAL A 16 -25.07 10.98 0.55
CA VAL A 16 -23.81 10.94 1.29
C VAL A 16 -23.51 12.28 1.97
N GLU A 17 -22.82 12.27 3.09
CA GLU A 17 -22.18 13.47 3.64
C GLU A 17 -20.71 13.49 3.16
N ALA A 18 -20.27 14.61 2.59
CA ALA A 18 -18.94 14.71 1.98
C ALA A 18 -18.21 15.95 2.50
N LEU A 19 -16.91 15.78 2.75
CA LEU A 19 -15.95 16.85 3.02
C LEU A 19 -14.82 16.74 2.00
N ALA A 20 -14.59 17.81 1.24
CA ALA A 20 -13.45 17.90 0.33
C ALA A 20 -12.19 18.28 1.13
N VAL A 21 -11.15 17.43 1.09
CA VAL A 21 -9.88 17.71 1.78
C VAL A 21 -8.77 17.85 0.75
N THR A 22 -8.15 19.03 0.70
CA THR A 22 -6.96 19.29 -0.11
C THR A 22 -5.75 19.34 0.80
N VAL A 23 -4.77 18.46 0.56
CA VAL A 23 -3.51 18.46 1.30
C VAL A 23 -2.47 19.24 0.52
N ASP A 24 -1.99 20.35 1.08
CA ASP A 24 -0.92 21.16 0.51
C ASP A 24 0.42 20.75 1.11
N HIS A 25 1.32 20.24 0.28
CA HIS A 25 2.65 19.78 0.69
C HIS A 25 3.71 20.89 0.69
N GLY A 26 3.37 22.10 0.19
CA GLY A 26 4.30 23.22 0.07
C GLY A 26 5.50 22.95 -0.84
N LEU A 27 5.38 21.99 -1.77
CA LEU A 27 6.48 21.60 -2.67
C LEU A 27 6.62 22.54 -3.88
N GLN A 28 5.59 23.33 -4.18
CA GLN A 28 5.57 24.32 -5.27
C GLN A 28 5.17 25.69 -4.70
N ALA A 29 5.61 26.77 -5.33
CA ALA A 29 5.27 28.11 -4.87
C ALA A 29 3.77 28.41 -5.00
N GLU A 30 3.14 27.83 -6.03
CA GLU A 30 1.74 28.03 -6.40
C GLU A 30 0.78 27.04 -5.69
N SER A 31 1.30 26.10 -4.88
CA SER A 31 0.48 25.02 -4.32
C SER A 31 -0.65 25.51 -3.42
N ALA A 32 -0.44 26.61 -2.69
CA ALA A 32 -1.45 27.25 -1.86
C ALA A 32 -2.60 27.85 -2.68
N GLU A 33 -2.30 28.51 -3.81
CA GLU A 33 -3.30 29.10 -4.70
C GLU A 33 -4.14 28.03 -5.39
N VAL A 34 -3.49 26.94 -5.81
CA VAL A 34 -4.17 25.77 -6.36
C VAL A 34 -5.07 25.12 -5.31
N ALA A 35 -4.59 24.97 -4.08
CA ALA A 35 -5.39 24.39 -3.00
C ALA A 35 -6.63 25.23 -2.70
N ALA A 36 -6.49 26.56 -2.67
CA ALA A 36 -7.60 27.51 -2.53
C ALA A 36 -8.60 27.40 -3.69
N THR A 37 -8.12 27.27 -4.93
CA THR A 37 -8.96 27.11 -6.12
C THR A 37 -9.79 25.82 -6.05
N VAL A 38 -9.17 24.70 -5.66
CA VAL A 38 -9.87 23.41 -5.51
C VAL A 38 -10.91 23.47 -4.39
N ALA A 39 -10.57 24.08 -3.25
CA ALA A 39 -11.51 24.25 -2.14
C ALA A 39 -12.71 25.12 -2.54
N GLY A 40 -12.48 26.28 -3.16
CA GLY A 40 -13.55 27.14 -3.65
C GLY A 40 -14.42 26.46 -4.71
N THR A 41 -13.83 25.59 -5.55
CA THR A 41 -14.60 24.79 -6.51
C THR A 41 -15.52 23.78 -5.79
N ALA A 42 -15.02 23.07 -4.77
CA ALA A 42 -15.83 22.15 -3.97
C ALA A 42 -17.00 22.87 -3.29
N GLU A 43 -16.74 24.03 -2.69
CA GLU A 43 -17.75 24.86 -2.03
C GLU A 43 -18.80 25.37 -3.02
N SER A 44 -18.37 25.77 -4.23
CA SER A 44 -19.29 26.16 -5.31
C SER A 44 -20.23 25.03 -5.75
N TRP A 45 -19.82 23.77 -5.53
CA TRP A 45 -20.63 22.59 -5.76
C TRP A 45 -21.43 22.13 -4.54
N GLY A 46 -21.41 22.92 -3.46
CA GLY A 46 -22.16 22.67 -2.23
C GLY A 46 -21.52 21.64 -1.31
N VAL A 47 -20.23 21.34 -1.46
CA VAL A 47 -19.48 20.44 -0.57
C VAL A 47 -18.56 21.28 0.32
N PRO A 48 -18.60 21.14 1.65
CA PRO A 48 -17.64 21.84 2.52
C PRO A 48 -16.22 21.42 2.17
N ALA A 49 -15.28 22.35 2.26
CA ALA A 49 -13.89 22.12 1.94
C ALA A 49 -12.96 22.43 3.11
N ARG A 50 -11.83 21.70 3.16
CA ARG A 50 -10.75 21.94 4.12
C ARG A 50 -9.41 21.82 3.44
N ILE A 51 -8.56 22.81 3.67
CA ILE A 51 -7.15 22.75 3.26
C ILE A 51 -6.32 22.35 4.46
N VAL A 52 -5.42 21.38 4.28
CA VAL A 52 -4.49 20.92 5.31
C VAL A 52 -3.07 21.10 4.78
N ALA A 53 -2.34 22.07 5.31
CA ALA A 53 -0.92 22.23 5.02
C ALA A 53 -0.12 21.20 5.80
N VAL A 54 0.82 20.53 5.13
CA VAL A 54 1.75 19.56 5.73
C VAL A 54 3.18 19.87 5.33
N THR A 55 4.09 19.70 6.29
CA THR A 55 5.53 19.77 6.03
C THR A 55 6.04 18.37 5.71
N VAL A 56 6.66 18.20 4.55
CA VAL A 56 7.24 16.93 4.13
C VAL A 56 8.74 16.96 4.30
N THR A 57 9.29 16.01 5.06
CA THR A 57 10.74 15.80 5.16
C THR A 57 11.11 14.53 4.39
N PRO A 58 12.07 14.56 3.44
CA PRO A 58 12.50 13.37 2.73
C PRO A 58 12.99 12.27 3.69
N GLY A 59 12.44 11.07 3.55
CA GLY A 59 12.93 9.86 4.22
C GLY A 59 13.86 9.03 3.32
N ALA A 60 14.25 7.85 3.79
CA ALA A 60 15.09 6.90 3.03
C ALA A 60 14.44 6.46 1.69
N ASP A 61 13.11 6.42 1.64
CA ASP A 61 12.34 6.06 0.44
C ASP A 61 12.05 7.25 -0.49
N GLY A 62 12.64 8.42 -0.20
CA GLY A 62 12.53 9.64 -0.99
C GLY A 62 11.34 10.53 -0.64
N ILE A 63 11.28 11.69 -1.31
CA ILE A 63 10.26 12.72 -1.05
C ILE A 63 8.85 12.28 -1.47
N GLU A 64 8.69 11.47 -2.53
CA GLU A 64 7.38 10.99 -2.98
C GLU A 64 6.70 10.10 -1.94
N ALA A 65 7.47 9.19 -1.32
CA ALA A 65 6.98 8.32 -0.27
C ALA A 65 6.59 9.14 0.97
N ALA A 66 7.46 10.06 1.40
CA ALA A 66 7.18 10.94 2.53
C ALA A 66 5.94 11.83 2.30
N ALA A 67 5.77 12.40 1.10
CA ALA A 67 4.60 13.20 0.76
C ALA A 67 3.32 12.36 0.74
N ARG A 68 3.39 11.13 0.21
CA ARG A 68 2.28 10.18 0.23
C ARG A 68 1.86 9.85 1.67
N ASP A 69 2.80 9.58 2.56
CA ASP A 69 2.53 9.23 3.95
C ASP A 69 1.93 10.42 4.71
N ALA A 70 2.52 11.62 4.55
CA ALA A 70 1.98 12.86 5.11
C ALA A 70 0.55 13.13 4.63
N ARG A 71 0.26 12.88 3.34
CA ARG A 71 -1.09 13.00 2.79
C ARG A 71 -2.08 12.07 3.46
N TYR A 72 -1.75 10.78 3.59
CA TYR A 72 -2.68 9.83 4.22
C TYR A 72 -2.86 10.09 5.71
N ALA A 73 -1.83 10.54 6.42
CA ALA A 73 -1.94 10.95 7.82
C ALA A 73 -2.87 12.16 8.00
N ALA A 74 -2.74 13.17 7.13
CA ALA A 74 -3.63 14.33 7.11
C ALA A 74 -5.08 13.95 6.81
N LEU A 75 -5.30 13.06 5.83
CA LEU A 75 -6.64 12.57 5.49
C LEU A 75 -7.27 11.76 6.63
N GLU A 76 -6.49 10.93 7.34
CA GLU A 76 -6.98 10.16 8.48
C GLU A 76 -7.35 11.06 9.67
N THR A 77 -6.58 12.12 9.88
CA THR A 77 -6.88 13.14 10.90
C THR A 77 -8.19 13.87 10.55
N ALA A 78 -8.37 14.24 9.28
CA ALA A 78 -9.61 14.88 8.81
C ALA A 78 -10.81 13.93 8.91
N ARG A 79 -10.64 12.65 8.55
CA ARG A 79 -11.66 11.60 8.67
C ARG A 79 -12.16 11.49 10.11
N THR A 80 -11.23 11.38 11.06
CA THR A 80 -11.55 11.27 12.49
C THR A 80 -12.23 12.52 13.02
N ALA A 81 -11.73 13.71 12.66
CA ALA A 81 -12.30 14.98 13.11
C ALA A 81 -13.71 15.26 12.57
N HIS A 82 -14.06 14.68 11.42
CA HIS A 82 -15.36 14.82 10.78
C HIS A 82 -16.28 13.59 11.01
N ASP A 83 -15.85 12.63 11.83
CA ASP A 83 -16.57 11.36 12.07
C ASP A 83 -16.97 10.63 10.77
N ALA A 84 -16.10 10.69 9.75
CA ALA A 84 -16.38 10.10 8.45
C ALA A 84 -16.05 8.59 8.43
N ASP A 85 -16.89 7.80 7.76
CA ASP A 85 -16.66 6.36 7.60
C ASP A 85 -15.45 6.04 6.70
N TRP A 86 -15.25 6.85 5.66
CA TRP A 86 -14.34 6.56 4.54
C TRP A 86 -13.55 7.77 4.06
N ILE A 87 -12.36 7.49 3.52
CA ILE A 87 -11.52 8.39 2.74
C ILE A 87 -11.58 7.96 1.28
N LEU A 88 -12.11 8.81 0.40
CA LEU A 88 -12.19 8.50 -1.03
C LEU A 88 -10.99 9.09 -1.77
N THR A 89 -10.33 8.28 -2.62
CA THR A 89 -9.20 8.73 -3.45
C THR A 89 -9.45 8.45 -4.92
N ALA A 90 -9.00 9.35 -5.79
CA ALA A 90 -9.29 9.32 -7.22
C ALA A 90 -8.29 8.46 -8.02
N HIS A 91 -7.82 7.35 -7.45
CA HIS A 91 -6.97 6.41 -8.18
C HIS A 91 -7.77 5.73 -9.29
N THR A 92 -7.16 5.64 -10.47
CA THR A 92 -7.73 5.11 -11.71
C THR A 92 -7.07 3.78 -12.10
N ARG A 93 -7.58 3.16 -13.16
CA ARG A 93 -6.98 1.95 -13.76
C ARG A 93 -5.54 2.18 -14.20
N SER A 94 -5.22 3.38 -14.70
CA SER A 94 -3.85 3.74 -15.08
C SER A 94 -2.91 3.75 -13.87
N ASP A 95 -3.36 4.29 -12.72
CA ASP A 95 -2.59 4.25 -11.47
C ASP A 95 -2.36 2.80 -10.98
N GLN A 96 -3.32 1.91 -11.25
CA GLN A 96 -3.18 0.49 -10.95
C GLN A 96 -2.06 -0.14 -11.77
N ALA A 97 -2.06 0.07 -13.09
CA ALA A 97 -1.02 -0.44 -13.98
C ALA A 97 0.38 0.11 -13.60
N GLU A 98 0.49 1.41 -13.29
CA GLU A 98 1.73 2.01 -12.80
C GLU A 98 2.25 1.31 -11.53
N THR A 99 1.34 1.04 -10.59
CA THR A 99 1.68 0.38 -9.32
C THR A 99 2.16 -1.05 -9.54
N VAL A 100 1.48 -1.80 -10.40
CA VAL A 100 1.85 -3.20 -10.74
C VAL A 100 3.20 -3.24 -11.43
N LEU A 101 3.44 -2.37 -12.41
CA LEU A 101 4.72 -2.33 -13.14
C LEU A 101 5.88 -1.94 -12.21
N LEU A 102 5.69 -0.94 -11.33
CA LEU A 102 6.69 -0.61 -10.30
C LEU A 102 6.95 -1.79 -9.35
N GLY A 103 5.92 -2.52 -8.95
CA GLY A 103 6.05 -3.71 -8.11
C GLY A 103 6.84 -4.81 -8.81
N LEU A 104 6.56 -5.05 -10.10
CA LEU A 104 7.23 -6.03 -10.93
C LEU A 104 8.72 -5.70 -11.10
N LEU A 105 9.05 -4.44 -11.42
CA LEU A 105 10.44 -3.98 -11.61
C LEU A 105 11.29 -4.10 -10.33
N ARG A 106 10.65 -4.15 -9.15
CA ARG A 106 11.33 -4.38 -7.86
C ARG A 106 11.50 -5.85 -7.50
N GLY A 107 11.08 -6.79 -8.36
CA GLY A 107 11.15 -8.23 -8.08
C GLY A 107 10.18 -8.67 -6.96
N SER A 108 9.00 -8.03 -6.90
CA SER A 108 8.05 -8.29 -5.82
C SER A 108 7.21 -9.56 -6.06
N GLY A 109 6.70 -10.16 -4.99
CA GLY A 109 5.79 -11.32 -5.05
C GLY A 109 4.32 -10.97 -5.38
N THR A 110 3.47 -11.99 -5.40
CA THR A 110 2.05 -11.89 -5.82
C THR A 110 1.26 -10.80 -5.08
N ARG A 111 1.50 -10.61 -3.78
CA ARG A 111 0.85 -9.54 -2.99
C ARG A 111 1.12 -8.13 -3.51
N SER A 112 2.31 -7.88 -4.05
CA SER A 112 2.68 -6.59 -4.65
C SER A 112 2.09 -6.43 -6.05
N LEU A 113 2.12 -7.51 -6.83
CA LEU A 113 1.49 -7.55 -8.15
C LEU A 113 -0.04 -7.42 -8.09
N ALA A 114 -0.67 -7.73 -6.95
CA ALA A 114 -2.08 -7.47 -6.73
C ALA A 114 -2.45 -5.97 -6.86
N GLY A 115 -1.47 -5.05 -6.75
CA GLY A 115 -1.70 -3.61 -6.88
C GLY A 115 -2.52 -3.01 -5.72
N MET A 116 -3.20 -1.90 -5.98
CA MET A 116 -4.07 -1.24 -4.99
C MET A 116 -5.42 -1.95 -4.87
N ALA A 117 -5.93 -2.04 -3.64
CA ALA A 117 -7.25 -2.57 -3.36
C ALA A 117 -8.33 -1.52 -3.59
N VAL A 118 -9.53 -1.91 -4.01
CA VAL A 118 -10.71 -1.04 -4.01
C VAL A 118 -10.96 -0.47 -2.61
N ARG A 119 -10.80 -1.30 -1.58
CA ARG A 119 -10.88 -0.93 -0.17
C ARG A 119 -9.62 -1.35 0.59
N SER A 120 -9.04 -0.43 1.36
CA SER A 120 -7.89 -0.70 2.24
C SER A 120 -8.00 0.13 3.51
N GLY A 121 -8.27 -0.51 4.65
CA GLY A 121 -8.65 0.21 5.86
C GLY A 121 -9.85 1.11 5.60
N HIS A 122 -9.78 2.38 5.99
CA HIS A 122 -10.79 3.41 5.70
C HIS A 122 -10.69 4.03 4.30
N VAL A 123 -9.77 3.58 3.44
CA VAL A 123 -9.59 4.17 2.10
C VAL A 123 -10.40 3.41 1.06
N LEU A 124 -11.24 4.13 0.31
CA LEU A 124 -11.97 3.66 -0.88
C LEU A 124 -11.42 4.28 -2.17
N ARG A 125 -11.38 3.47 -3.24
CA ARG A 125 -10.92 3.85 -4.59
C ARG A 125 -12.02 3.55 -5.62
N PRO A 126 -13.11 4.34 -5.65
CA PRO A 126 -14.26 4.03 -6.50
C PRO A 126 -13.97 4.15 -8.01
N LEU A 127 -12.90 4.83 -8.40
CA LEU A 127 -12.51 5.00 -9.80
C LEU A 127 -11.47 3.99 -10.27
N LEU A 128 -11.10 3.00 -9.45
CA LEU A 128 -9.95 2.12 -9.72
C LEU A 128 -10.11 1.29 -11.01
N ASP A 129 -11.34 0.98 -11.38
CA ASP A 129 -11.67 0.26 -12.62
C ASP A 129 -11.97 1.21 -13.79
N ILE A 130 -11.85 2.52 -13.59
CA ILE A 130 -12.12 3.54 -14.61
C ILE A 130 -10.78 4.05 -15.15
N ASP A 131 -10.68 4.15 -16.47
CA ASP A 131 -9.49 4.70 -17.11
C ASP A 131 -9.37 6.22 -16.91
N ARG A 132 -8.14 6.72 -16.82
CA ARG A 132 -7.86 8.15 -16.64
C ARG A 132 -8.47 8.97 -17.78
N ALA A 133 -8.37 8.52 -19.03
CA ALA A 133 -8.93 9.26 -20.17
C ALA A 133 -10.45 9.42 -20.07
N ALA A 134 -11.15 8.43 -19.49
CA ALA A 134 -12.59 8.53 -19.24
C ALA A 134 -12.90 9.59 -18.16
N THR A 135 -12.10 9.67 -17.09
CA THR A 135 -12.27 10.70 -16.06
C THR A 135 -12.02 12.11 -16.61
N GLU A 136 -11.03 12.28 -17.48
CA GLU A 136 -10.72 13.54 -18.14
C GLU A 136 -11.81 13.93 -19.15
N ALA A 137 -12.31 12.97 -19.93
CA ALA A 137 -13.44 13.19 -20.84
C ALA A 137 -14.71 13.60 -20.08
N ALA A 138 -14.99 12.98 -18.93
CA ALA A 138 -16.11 13.35 -18.07
C ALA A 138 -15.97 14.77 -17.52
N CYS A 139 -14.78 15.19 -17.09
CA CYS A 139 -14.53 16.57 -16.69
C CYS A 139 -14.77 17.56 -17.83
N ARG A 140 -14.22 17.28 -19.02
CA ARG A 140 -14.41 18.13 -20.21
C ARG A 140 -15.87 18.27 -20.61
N ALA A 141 -16.60 17.15 -20.65
CA ALA A 141 -18.02 17.14 -21.01
C ALA A 141 -18.89 17.96 -20.05
N GLN A 142 -18.45 18.12 -18.80
CA GLN A 142 -19.15 18.87 -17.75
C GLN A 142 -18.60 20.29 -17.55
N GLY A 143 -17.65 20.74 -18.38
CA GLY A 143 -17.03 22.06 -18.25
C GLY A 143 -16.20 22.23 -16.97
N ILE A 144 -15.73 21.13 -16.38
CA ILE A 144 -14.96 21.16 -15.13
C ILE A 144 -13.51 21.48 -15.45
N ALA A 145 -13.02 22.61 -14.92
CA ALA A 145 -11.60 22.94 -14.97
C ALA A 145 -10.80 21.94 -14.11
N VAL A 146 -9.74 21.37 -14.69
CA VAL A 146 -8.79 20.50 -14.00
C VAL A 146 -7.45 21.21 -14.02
N TRP A 147 -6.83 21.34 -12.84
CA TRP A 147 -5.47 21.84 -12.75
C TRP A 147 -4.50 20.81 -13.32
N ASP A 148 -3.64 21.26 -14.23
CA ASP A 148 -2.56 20.46 -14.79
C ASP A 148 -1.28 20.71 -13.98
N ASP A 149 -1.04 19.84 -13.00
CA ASP A 149 0.12 19.93 -12.11
C ASP A 149 1.43 19.73 -12.92
N PRO A 150 2.36 20.70 -12.93
CA PRO A 150 3.65 20.57 -13.60
C PRO A 150 4.45 19.32 -13.17
N MET A 151 4.30 18.87 -11.91
CA MET A 151 4.95 17.65 -11.42
C MET A 151 4.45 16.38 -12.13
N ASN A 152 3.26 16.40 -12.75
CA ASN A 152 2.78 15.28 -13.56
C ASN A 152 3.62 15.03 -14.82
N ALA A 153 4.41 16.02 -15.24
CA ALA A 153 5.30 15.93 -16.40
C ALA A 153 6.79 15.78 -16.01
N ASP A 154 7.12 15.86 -14.72
CA ASP A 154 8.51 15.83 -14.27
C ASP A 154 9.06 14.39 -14.23
N ALA A 155 9.99 14.11 -15.14
CA ALA A 155 10.66 12.83 -15.28
C ALA A 155 11.56 12.45 -14.09
N ALA A 156 11.79 13.35 -13.12
CA ALA A 156 12.44 13.01 -11.85
C ALA A 156 11.59 12.02 -11.03
N PHE A 157 10.27 12.03 -11.20
CA PHE A 157 9.35 11.14 -10.50
C PHE A 157 9.21 9.78 -11.18
N ALA A 158 9.31 8.70 -10.39
CA ALA A 158 9.30 7.34 -10.93
C ALA A 158 7.99 7.00 -11.63
N ARG A 159 6.87 7.52 -11.12
CA ARG A 159 5.53 7.31 -11.70
C ARG A 159 5.39 7.94 -13.08
N VAL A 160 5.95 9.13 -13.30
CA VAL A 160 5.92 9.81 -14.61
C VAL A 160 6.68 8.99 -15.65
N ARG A 161 7.87 8.49 -15.30
CA ARG A 161 8.66 7.60 -16.19
C ARG A 161 7.90 6.32 -16.53
N VAL A 162 7.25 5.69 -15.53
CA VAL A 162 6.48 4.45 -15.72
C VAL A 162 5.27 4.68 -16.62
N ARG A 163 4.53 5.78 -16.45
CA ARG A 163 3.41 6.13 -17.33
C ARG A 163 3.86 6.30 -18.78
N SER A 164 4.97 7.00 -18.99
CA SER A 164 5.55 7.17 -20.33
C SER A 164 5.93 5.82 -20.94
N LEU A 165 6.58 4.94 -20.18
CA LEU A 165 6.94 3.59 -20.63
C LEU A 165 5.71 2.73 -20.97
N LEU A 166 4.64 2.80 -20.18
CA LEU A 166 3.39 2.10 -20.49
C LEU A 166 2.84 2.55 -21.85
N GLY A 167 2.77 3.86 -22.10
CA GLY A 167 2.32 4.40 -23.38
C GLY A 167 3.19 3.93 -24.56
N THR A 168 4.52 3.94 -24.41
CA THR A 168 5.44 3.42 -25.43
C THR A 168 5.21 1.92 -25.67
N LEU A 169 5.05 1.11 -24.62
CA LEU A 169 4.80 -0.32 -24.77
C LEU A 169 3.47 -0.60 -25.49
N GLU A 170 2.42 0.16 -25.20
CA GLU A 170 1.14 0.02 -25.90
C GLU A 170 1.25 0.38 -27.38
N ALA A 171 1.96 1.46 -27.70
CA ALA A 171 2.17 1.90 -29.08
C ALA A 171 2.99 0.90 -29.90
N GLU A 172 4.09 0.39 -29.33
CA GLU A 172 4.99 -0.53 -30.03
C GLU A 172 4.42 -1.95 -30.16
N LEU A 173 3.70 -2.43 -29.14
CA LEU A 173 3.15 -3.80 -29.12
C LEU A 173 1.74 -3.90 -29.72
N GLY A 174 1.02 -2.78 -29.85
CA GLY A 174 -0.38 -2.77 -30.29
C GLY A 174 -1.32 -3.49 -29.31
N GLN A 175 -0.97 -3.54 -28.03
CA GLN A 175 -1.73 -4.21 -26.98
C GLN A 175 -2.15 -3.23 -25.89
N PRO A 176 -3.30 -3.44 -25.21
CA PRO A 176 -3.72 -2.60 -24.09
C PRO A 176 -2.99 -3.02 -22.81
N VAL A 177 -1.70 -2.70 -22.71
CA VAL A 177 -0.80 -3.09 -21.60
C VAL A 177 -1.35 -2.61 -20.27
N THR A 178 -1.91 -1.41 -20.20
CA THR A 178 -2.54 -0.84 -19.00
C THR A 178 -3.68 -1.74 -18.50
N ASP A 179 -4.59 -2.12 -19.39
CA ASP A 179 -5.72 -2.99 -19.04
C ASP A 179 -5.26 -4.41 -18.69
N ASN A 180 -4.24 -4.91 -19.38
CA ASN A 180 -3.67 -6.24 -19.11
C ASN A 180 -2.99 -6.29 -17.73
N LEU A 181 -2.28 -5.24 -17.33
CA LEU A 181 -1.67 -5.13 -16.01
C LEU A 181 -2.73 -4.96 -14.91
N ALA A 182 -3.77 -4.16 -15.15
CA ALA A 182 -4.89 -4.04 -14.21
C ALA A 182 -5.60 -5.39 -13.98
N ARG A 183 -5.85 -6.16 -15.04
CA ARG A 183 -6.41 -7.51 -14.97
C ARG A 183 -5.48 -8.49 -14.24
N THR A 184 -4.18 -8.40 -14.51
CA THR A 184 -3.17 -9.19 -13.78
C THR A 184 -3.22 -8.90 -12.28
N ALA A 185 -3.42 -7.63 -11.91
CA ALA A 185 -3.56 -7.20 -10.52
C ALA A 185 -4.78 -7.83 -9.84
N GLU A 186 -5.91 -7.91 -10.54
CA GLU A 186 -7.13 -8.55 -10.04
C GLU A 186 -6.94 -10.05 -9.80
N LEU A 187 -6.33 -10.77 -10.75
CA LEU A 187 -6.02 -12.19 -10.60
C LEU A 187 -5.05 -12.44 -9.44
N CYS A 188 -3.94 -11.69 -9.40
CA CYS A 188 -2.97 -11.78 -8.30
C CYS A 188 -3.57 -11.41 -6.94
N ARG A 189 -4.59 -10.54 -6.91
CA ARG A 189 -5.30 -10.18 -5.69
C ARG A 189 -6.13 -11.34 -5.17
N ALA A 190 -6.91 -12.01 -6.01
CA ALA A 190 -7.70 -13.17 -5.59
C ALA A 190 -6.80 -14.25 -4.98
N ASP A 191 -5.68 -14.56 -5.63
CA ASP A 191 -4.71 -15.53 -5.13
C ASP A 191 -4.05 -15.05 -3.83
N ALA A 192 -3.61 -13.79 -3.77
CA ALA A 192 -2.96 -13.25 -2.59
C ALA A 192 -3.90 -13.20 -1.39
N ASP A 193 -5.16 -12.78 -1.58
CA ASP A 193 -6.17 -12.68 -0.52
C ASP A 193 -6.50 -14.07 0.04
N PHE A 194 -6.60 -15.11 -0.82
CA PHE A 194 -6.77 -16.49 -0.37
C PHE A 194 -5.58 -16.98 0.46
N LEU A 195 -4.34 -16.76 -0.03
CA LEU A 195 -3.13 -17.16 0.68
C LEU A 195 -2.93 -16.40 2.00
N ASP A 196 -3.28 -15.12 2.02
CA ASP A 196 -3.21 -14.28 3.22
C ASP A 196 -4.25 -14.73 4.26
N ALA A 197 -5.46 -15.12 3.84
CA ALA A 197 -6.49 -15.69 4.73
C ALA A 197 -6.05 -17.03 5.33
N ALA A 198 -5.60 -17.96 4.49
CA ALA A 198 -5.11 -19.27 4.95
C ALA A 198 -3.91 -19.13 5.91
N ALA A 199 -3.01 -18.16 5.68
CA ALA A 199 -1.92 -17.87 6.60
C ALA A 199 -2.40 -17.20 7.91
N ALA A 200 -3.45 -16.38 7.85
CA ALA A 200 -4.03 -15.75 9.03
C ALA A 200 -4.66 -16.78 9.98
N ASP A 201 -5.30 -17.82 9.45
CA ASP A 201 -5.86 -18.93 10.24
C ASP A 201 -4.76 -19.65 11.03
N VAL A 202 -3.66 -20.01 10.37
CA VAL A 202 -2.49 -20.63 11.03
C VAL A 202 -1.87 -19.68 12.06
N LEU A 203 -1.74 -18.38 11.72
CA LEU A 203 -1.19 -17.39 12.64
C LEU A 203 -2.07 -17.20 13.89
N ALA A 204 -3.40 -17.37 13.77
CA ALA A 204 -4.31 -17.27 14.90
C ALA A 204 -4.11 -18.41 15.90
N GLU A 205 -3.80 -19.62 15.44
CA GLU A 205 -3.53 -20.79 16.29
C GLU A 205 -2.25 -20.64 17.13
N ILE A 206 -1.23 -19.97 16.58
CA ILE A 206 0.08 -19.79 17.23
C ILE A 206 0.23 -18.44 17.95
N ARG A 207 -0.81 -17.60 17.90
CA ARG A 207 -0.76 -16.23 18.45
C ARG A 207 -0.55 -16.25 19.96
N GLY A 208 0.43 -15.48 20.44
CA GLY A 208 0.72 -15.36 21.87
C GLY A 208 1.55 -16.52 22.45
N ALA A 209 1.87 -17.53 21.64
CA ALA A 209 2.83 -18.56 22.02
C ALA A 209 4.25 -17.99 22.02
N SER A 210 4.98 -18.17 23.12
CA SER A 210 6.41 -17.85 23.19
C SER A 210 7.26 -18.91 22.48
N GLU A 211 6.74 -20.13 22.39
CA GLU A 211 7.36 -21.31 21.79
C GLU A 211 6.31 -22.06 20.95
N ILE A 212 6.64 -22.38 19.70
CA ILE A 212 5.74 -23.00 18.74
C ILE A 212 6.36 -24.33 18.30
N PRO A 213 5.64 -25.46 18.45
CA PRO A 213 6.07 -26.74 17.89
C PRO A 213 6.31 -26.67 16.38
N LEU A 214 7.40 -27.24 15.88
CA LEU A 214 7.76 -27.17 14.46
C LEU A 214 6.78 -27.93 13.57
N ASP A 215 6.12 -28.98 14.05
CA ASP A 215 5.07 -29.69 13.31
C ASP A 215 3.89 -28.77 12.96
N ARG A 216 3.59 -27.77 13.80
CA ARG A 216 2.58 -26.72 13.52
C ARG A 216 2.98 -25.75 12.41
N LEU A 217 4.23 -25.77 11.95
CA LEU A 217 4.74 -24.85 10.93
C LEU A 217 5.31 -25.58 9.71
N GLY A 218 6.03 -26.67 9.92
CA GLY A 218 6.83 -27.39 8.93
C GLY A 218 5.99 -28.09 7.85
N ASP A 219 4.76 -28.48 8.17
CA ASP A 219 3.87 -29.19 7.24
C ASP A 219 3.14 -28.24 6.28
N HIS A 220 3.17 -26.93 6.54
CA HIS A 220 2.54 -25.96 5.65
C HIS A 220 3.35 -25.76 4.35
N PRO A 221 2.67 -25.57 3.20
CA PRO A 221 3.32 -25.16 1.96
C PRO A 221 4.07 -23.84 2.13
N ASP A 222 5.17 -23.66 1.38
CA ASP A 222 6.04 -22.48 1.46
C ASP A 222 5.30 -21.15 1.28
N ALA A 223 4.27 -21.13 0.41
CA ALA A 223 3.45 -19.95 0.18
C ALA A 223 2.66 -19.50 1.43
N ILE A 224 2.27 -20.44 2.29
CA ILE A 224 1.60 -20.19 3.56
C ILE A 224 2.63 -19.91 4.64
N LEU A 225 3.65 -20.77 4.79
CA LEU A 225 4.66 -20.63 5.83
C LEU A 225 5.38 -19.28 5.77
N SER A 226 5.77 -18.81 4.59
CA SER A 226 6.41 -17.49 4.41
C SER A 226 5.52 -16.33 4.90
N ARG A 227 4.20 -16.44 4.73
CA ARG A 227 3.22 -15.44 5.19
C ARG A 227 2.99 -15.52 6.69
N VAL A 228 2.86 -16.73 7.24
CA VAL A 228 2.75 -16.97 8.68
C VAL A 228 3.96 -16.37 9.40
N LEU A 229 5.18 -16.66 8.94
CA LEU A 229 6.40 -16.14 9.55
C LEU A 229 6.51 -14.62 9.44
N ARG A 230 6.13 -14.04 8.29
CA ARG A 230 6.06 -12.59 8.12
C ARG A 230 5.06 -11.97 9.10
N GLY A 231 3.85 -12.51 9.21
CA GLY A 231 2.83 -12.03 10.12
C GLY A 231 3.23 -12.17 11.59
N TRP A 232 3.88 -13.28 11.94
CA TRP A 232 4.42 -13.53 13.27
C TRP A 232 5.50 -12.51 13.64
N LEU A 233 6.51 -12.29 12.79
CA LEU A 233 7.55 -11.27 13.03
C LEU A 233 6.97 -9.86 13.20
N LEU A 234 5.96 -9.49 12.39
CA LEU A 234 5.27 -8.21 12.54
C LEU A 234 4.51 -8.11 13.87
N SER A 235 3.84 -9.20 14.29
CA SER A 235 3.11 -9.23 15.58
C SER A 235 4.04 -9.07 16.79
N LEU A 236 5.33 -9.38 16.61
CA LEU A 236 6.38 -9.25 17.62
C LEU A 236 7.08 -7.89 17.56
N GLY A 237 6.63 -6.98 16.71
CA GLY A 237 7.18 -5.62 16.59
C GLY A 237 8.41 -5.50 15.70
N VAL A 238 8.82 -6.56 14.99
CA VAL A 238 9.92 -6.46 14.02
C VAL A 238 9.46 -5.59 12.86
N PRO A 239 10.17 -4.50 12.51
CA PRO A 239 9.76 -3.64 11.41
C PRO A 239 9.81 -4.36 10.06
N ALA A 240 8.78 -4.22 9.23
CA ALA A 240 8.69 -4.92 7.94
C ALA A 240 9.91 -4.72 7.03
N GLN A 241 10.54 -3.54 7.11
CA GLN A 241 11.72 -3.17 6.31
C GLN A 241 12.97 -3.96 6.72
N SER A 242 12.96 -4.55 7.91
CA SER A 242 14.08 -5.29 8.49
C SER A 242 14.19 -6.74 8.03
N PHE A 243 13.20 -7.26 7.29
CA PHE A 243 13.21 -8.63 6.80
C PHE A 243 12.58 -8.80 5.41
N GLY A 244 13.47 -8.79 4.42
CA GLY A 244 13.16 -9.13 3.03
C GLY A 244 12.90 -10.62 2.80
N SER A 245 12.68 -10.99 1.55
CA SER A 245 12.41 -12.37 1.13
C SER A 245 13.53 -13.35 1.50
N THR A 246 14.80 -12.92 1.42
CA THR A 246 15.95 -13.75 1.81
C THR A 246 15.89 -14.17 3.27
N ARG A 247 15.68 -13.22 4.20
CA ARG A 247 15.59 -13.53 5.64
C ARG A 247 14.42 -14.47 5.98
N ILE A 248 13.28 -14.31 5.30
CA ILE A 248 12.16 -15.24 5.46
C ILE A 248 12.53 -16.64 4.94
N ARG A 249 13.21 -16.74 3.81
CA ARG A 249 13.69 -18.02 3.27
C ARG A 249 14.68 -18.70 4.21
N ASP A 250 15.60 -17.95 4.79
CA ASP A 250 16.58 -18.48 5.76
C ASP A 250 15.87 -19.04 7.00
N LEU A 251 14.86 -18.33 7.51
CA LEU A 251 14.05 -18.82 8.63
C LEU A 251 13.25 -20.08 8.28
N MET A 252 12.67 -20.14 7.08
CA MET A 252 11.98 -21.34 6.60
C MET A 252 12.94 -22.54 6.49
N ALA A 253 14.16 -22.32 5.99
CA ALA A 253 15.18 -23.37 5.91
C ALA A 253 15.54 -23.89 7.30
N LEU A 254 15.75 -23.01 8.29
CA LEU A 254 16.01 -23.39 9.67
C LEU A 254 14.89 -24.26 10.27
N ILE A 255 13.63 -23.86 10.05
CA ILE A 255 12.44 -24.61 10.51
C ILE A 255 12.39 -26.01 9.87
N ARG A 256 12.65 -26.10 8.56
CA ARG A 256 12.63 -27.38 7.83
C ARG A 256 13.82 -28.29 8.18
N GLU A 257 15.00 -27.73 8.44
CA GLU A 257 16.19 -28.50 8.78
C GLU A 257 16.16 -29.09 10.20
N ASP A 258 15.62 -28.37 11.20
CA ASP A 258 15.53 -28.89 12.57
C ASP A 258 14.47 -29.99 12.71
N ALA A 259 13.39 -29.92 11.92
CA ALA A 259 12.33 -30.93 11.90
C ALA A 259 12.85 -32.37 11.67
N GLY A 260 14.08 -32.55 11.16
CA GLY A 260 14.72 -33.86 10.98
C GLY A 260 16.05 -34.08 11.69
N ALA A 261 16.66 -33.07 12.33
CA ALA A 261 18.08 -33.15 12.75
C ALA A 261 18.41 -32.74 14.19
N GLY A 262 17.49 -32.13 14.95
CA GLY A 262 17.72 -31.74 16.35
C GLY A 262 18.86 -30.73 16.55
N ARG A 263 19.06 -29.82 15.59
CA ARG A 263 20.13 -28.81 15.56
C ARG A 263 19.61 -27.47 16.08
N VAL A 264 20.44 -26.74 16.84
CA VAL A 264 20.08 -25.38 17.28
C VAL A 264 20.43 -24.39 16.17
N GLY A 265 19.41 -23.79 15.55
CA GLY A 265 19.52 -22.69 14.60
C GLY A 265 19.14 -21.35 15.24
N ARG A 266 19.79 -20.25 14.85
CA ARG A 266 19.49 -18.90 15.35
C ARG A 266 19.47 -17.89 14.22
N LEU A 267 18.52 -16.97 14.25
CA LEU A 267 18.44 -15.85 13.32
C LEU A 267 18.09 -14.55 14.07
N SER A 268 18.99 -13.57 13.99
CA SER A 268 18.83 -12.28 14.70
C SER A 268 18.18 -11.22 13.80
N PHE A 269 17.25 -10.45 14.35
CA PHE A 269 16.53 -9.34 13.74
C PHE A 269 16.79 -8.04 14.53
N PRO A 270 16.51 -6.85 13.96
CA PRO A 270 16.70 -5.58 14.67
C PRO A 270 15.93 -5.48 15.99
N GLY A 271 16.44 -4.67 16.92
CA GLY A 271 15.84 -4.50 18.25
C GLY A 271 16.12 -5.67 19.21
N ASP A 272 17.36 -6.18 19.19
CA ASP A 272 17.80 -7.34 19.99
C ASP A 272 16.88 -8.56 19.86
N THR A 273 16.25 -8.73 18.72
CA THR A 273 15.28 -9.81 18.50
C THR A 273 15.99 -11.04 17.95
N GLU A 274 15.69 -12.22 18.48
CA GLU A 274 16.24 -13.48 18.00
C GLU A 274 15.14 -14.55 17.86
N VAL A 275 15.18 -15.26 16.74
CA VAL A 275 14.40 -16.49 16.54
C VAL A 275 15.35 -17.67 16.70
N VAL A 276 15.03 -18.56 17.64
CA VAL A 276 15.79 -19.78 17.92
C VAL A 276 14.95 -20.98 17.53
N VAL A 277 15.50 -21.84 16.68
CA VAL A 277 14.92 -23.13 16.30
C VAL A 277 15.72 -24.22 16.99
N SER A 278 15.07 -25.08 17.78
CA SER A 278 15.75 -26.17 18.49
C SER A 278 14.77 -27.19 19.03
N ARG A 279 15.17 -28.47 19.06
CA ARG A 279 14.44 -29.54 19.77
C ARG A 279 12.98 -29.67 19.32
N GLY A 280 12.69 -29.40 18.05
CA GLY A 280 11.32 -29.51 17.53
C GLY A 280 10.44 -28.31 17.86
N THR A 281 10.99 -27.19 18.34
CA THR A 281 10.26 -25.94 18.57
C THR A 281 10.97 -24.73 17.93
N VAL A 282 10.20 -23.69 17.61
CA VAL A 282 10.69 -22.35 17.30
C VAL A 282 10.26 -21.39 18.40
N ARG A 283 11.22 -20.62 18.92
CA ARG A 283 11.02 -19.69 20.02
C ARG A 283 11.43 -18.28 19.60
N PHE A 284 10.63 -17.31 19.99
CA PHE A 284 11.00 -15.90 19.93
C PHE A 284 11.63 -15.47 21.27
N GLY A 285 12.71 -14.69 21.22
CA GLY A 285 13.28 -14.09 22.41
C GLY A 285 14.05 -12.83 22.11
N PHE A 286 14.31 -12.04 23.16
CA PHE A 286 15.35 -11.03 23.11
C PHE A 286 16.70 -11.73 23.24
N ALA A 287 17.68 -11.35 22.41
CA ALA A 287 19.05 -11.79 22.55
C ALA A 287 19.46 -11.52 24.01
N ALA A 288 19.93 -12.55 24.72
CA ALA A 288 20.43 -12.36 26.06
C ALA A 288 21.54 -11.32 26.00
N LYS A 289 21.39 -10.18 26.70
CA LYS A 289 22.54 -9.33 26.99
C LYS A 289 23.57 -10.24 27.65
N HIS A 290 24.74 -10.39 27.02
CA HIS A 290 25.85 -11.08 27.65
C HIS A 290 26.03 -10.47 29.05
N PRO A 291 25.87 -11.25 30.14
CA PRO A 291 26.32 -10.79 31.45
C PRO A 291 27.83 -10.95 31.40
N ASP A 292 28.54 -9.90 31.01
CA ASP A 292 29.92 -9.58 31.41
C ASP A 292 30.35 -8.31 30.67
N SER A 293 30.21 -7.18 31.37
CA SER A 293 30.95 -5.93 31.16
C SER A 293 31.28 -5.38 32.54
#